data_AF-A0A3M2AA58-F1
#
_entry.id   AF-A0A3M2AA58-F1
#
_cell.length_a   1.000
_cell.length_b   1.000
_cell.length_c   1.000
_cell.angle_alpha   90.00
_cell.angle_beta   90.00
_cell.angle_gamma   90.00
#
_symmetry.space_group_name_H-M   'P 1'
#
loop_
_entity.id
_entity.type
_entity.pdbx_description
1 polymer ?
#
loop_
_entity_poly.entity_id
_entity_poly.type
_entity_poly.pdbx_seq_one_letter_code
_entity_poly.pdbx_strand_id
1 'polypeptide(L)'
;MRGDPRILSELAVGFDRIDGHAPGLTGRALNAYLALGPSTDHEATGPEEAREKLARGMRILIREGSAARNLEALLPLVTPATERRFCLCTDDLSPADLRDRGGVDFALRRAVELGLDPFVAWRLATLNPAEAYGLSDRGAVAPGRRADLVLWEDLSAPRPVAVYRAGRRVDTASPGEPLPGPPQALRDTVRIAWDRVGFDLPTAGRARVIRVVPGQIVTRAEEVDLGAKGPDPSRDLARLAVIERHHGSGRVGLGFVARFGLRRGALASTVAHDHHNLIVLGRDDASMLTAARAVAEAGGGMAAAAGERVLALLPLPVAGLLSLAPLEEVARAQHELDRAARELGVTLPEPFWTL
;
A
#
# COMPACT_ATOMS: atom_id res chain seq x y z
N MET A 1 -21.76 -0.62 -2.58
CA MET A 1 -22.52 -1.68 -1.86
C MET A 1 -23.85 -2.10 -2.49
N ARG A 2 -24.58 -1.32 -3.31
CA ARG A 2 -25.79 -1.75 -4.07
C ARG A 2 -26.81 -2.64 -3.31
N GLY A 3 -26.84 -2.60 -1.98
CA GLY A 3 -27.67 -3.47 -1.14
C GLY A 3 -27.26 -4.95 -1.11
N ASP A 4 -25.98 -5.29 -1.32
CA ASP A 4 -25.49 -6.67 -1.24
C ASP A 4 -25.83 -7.28 0.14
N PRO A 5 -26.65 -8.35 0.21
CA PRO A 5 -27.08 -8.93 1.48
C PRO A 5 -25.93 -9.40 2.36
N ARG A 6 -24.83 -9.88 1.77
CA ARG A 6 -23.66 -10.32 2.52
C ARG A 6 -23.03 -9.14 3.26
N ILE A 7 -22.75 -8.05 2.55
CA ILE A 7 -22.15 -6.85 3.15
C ILE A 7 -23.09 -6.23 4.20
N LEU A 8 -24.39 -6.19 3.93
CA LEU A 8 -25.35 -5.70 4.92
C LEU A 8 -25.39 -6.57 6.18
N SER A 9 -25.24 -7.89 6.05
CA SER A 9 -25.16 -8.79 7.19
C SER A 9 -23.90 -8.61 8.02
N GLU A 10 -22.76 -8.32 7.36
CA GLU A 10 -21.50 -7.99 8.05
C GLU A 10 -21.65 -6.68 8.86
N LEU A 11 -22.30 -5.66 8.30
CA LEU A 11 -22.55 -4.38 9.00
C LEU A 11 -23.55 -4.52 10.15
N ALA A 12 -24.51 -5.43 10.04
CA ALA A 12 -25.53 -5.68 11.08
C ALA A 12 -24.97 -6.28 12.38
N VAL A 13 -23.69 -6.70 12.39
CA VAL A 13 -23.00 -7.19 13.60
C VAL A 13 -22.93 -6.11 14.71
N GLY A 14 -23.04 -4.82 14.36
CA GLY A 14 -23.17 -3.74 15.33
C GLY A 14 -21.82 -3.28 15.89
N PHE A 15 -20.92 -2.84 15.01
CA PHE A 15 -19.63 -2.28 15.42
C PHE A 15 -19.80 -0.87 16.00
N ASP A 16 -19.07 -0.57 17.09
CA ASP A 16 -19.04 0.78 17.69
C ASP A 16 -18.53 1.85 16.71
N ARG A 17 -17.65 1.44 15.79
CA ARG A 17 -17.10 2.28 14.71
C ARG A 17 -16.93 1.48 13.45
N ILE A 18 -17.21 2.12 12.33
CA ILE A 18 -16.99 1.59 10.99
C ILE A 18 -16.08 2.59 10.27
N ASP A 19 -14.89 2.12 9.90
CA ASP A 19 -13.99 2.89 9.07
C ASP A 19 -14.43 2.84 7.62
N GLY A 20 -14.15 3.91 6.87
CA GLY A 20 -14.51 3.98 5.47
C GLY A 20 -13.34 3.82 4.50
N HIS A 21 -13.67 3.23 3.35
CA HIS A 21 -12.85 3.14 2.15
C HIS A 21 -13.78 3.42 0.97
N ALA A 22 -13.82 4.67 0.50
CA ALA A 22 -14.84 5.14 -0.44
C ALA A 22 -14.25 5.90 -1.65
N PRO A 23 -13.36 5.29 -2.45
CA PRO A 23 -12.69 5.98 -3.55
C PRO A 23 -13.69 6.41 -4.63
N GLY A 24 -13.72 7.69 -4.97
CA GLY A 24 -14.57 8.26 -6.01
C GLY A 24 -16.08 8.25 -5.69
N LEU A 25 -16.47 7.93 -4.47
CA LEU A 25 -17.88 7.84 -4.08
C LEU A 25 -18.45 9.24 -3.78
N THR A 26 -19.48 9.64 -4.53
CA THR A 26 -20.07 10.98 -4.48
C THR A 26 -21.61 10.98 -4.45
N GLY A 27 -22.22 12.14 -4.26
CA GLY A 27 -23.65 12.36 -4.43
C GLY A 27 -24.53 11.55 -3.48
N ARG A 28 -25.59 10.94 -4.02
CA ARG A 28 -26.53 10.10 -3.24
C ARG A 28 -25.93 8.77 -2.81
N ALA A 29 -24.97 8.25 -3.57
CA ALA A 29 -24.30 7.00 -3.24
C ALA A 29 -23.43 7.15 -1.99
N LEU A 30 -22.76 8.31 -1.85
CA LEU A 30 -22.06 8.67 -0.63
C LEU A 30 -23.02 8.80 0.57
N ASN A 31 -24.18 9.44 0.40
CA ASN A 31 -25.18 9.53 1.48
C ASN A 31 -25.64 8.14 1.95
N ALA A 32 -25.91 7.23 1.01
CA ALA A 32 -26.32 5.86 1.33
C ALA A 32 -25.20 5.11 2.07
N TYR A 33 -23.94 5.32 1.68
CA TYR A 33 -22.79 4.74 2.36
C TYR A 33 -22.67 5.25 3.80
N LEU A 34 -22.78 6.57 4.02
CA LEU A 34 -22.71 7.17 5.35
C LEU A 34 -23.88 6.78 6.25
N ALA A 35 -25.08 6.61 5.68
CA ALA A 35 -26.25 6.15 6.42
C ALA A 35 -26.07 4.73 7.01
N LEU A 36 -25.08 3.96 6.52
CA LEU A 36 -24.74 2.63 7.01
C LEU A 36 -23.66 2.65 8.11
N GLY A 37 -23.13 3.82 8.47
CA GLY A 37 -22.24 4.00 9.63
C GLY A 37 -20.76 4.35 9.36
N PRO A 38 -20.13 4.06 8.20
CA PRO A 38 -18.79 4.57 7.91
C PRO A 38 -18.65 6.07 8.17
N SER A 39 -17.63 6.47 8.93
CA SER A 39 -17.50 7.86 9.41
C SER A 39 -16.16 8.53 9.06
N THR A 40 -15.24 7.75 8.51
CA THR A 40 -13.88 8.12 8.12
C THR A 40 -13.65 7.76 6.66
N ASP A 41 -12.66 8.36 6.01
CA ASP A 41 -12.18 7.94 4.69
C ASP A 41 -10.73 8.36 4.49
N HIS A 42 -9.91 7.45 3.95
CA HIS A 42 -8.53 7.72 3.54
C HIS A 42 -8.37 7.81 2.01
N GLU A 43 -9.43 7.60 1.24
CA GLU A 43 -9.35 7.42 -0.21
C GLU A 43 -9.45 8.70 -1.05
N ALA A 44 -9.74 9.84 -0.43
CA ALA A 44 -9.78 11.11 -1.15
C ALA A 44 -8.41 11.45 -1.76
N THR A 45 -8.35 11.53 -3.09
CA THR A 45 -7.10 11.85 -3.82
C THR A 45 -6.99 13.31 -4.22
N GLY A 46 -8.11 14.03 -4.25
CA GLY A 46 -8.18 15.43 -4.66
C GLY A 46 -9.13 16.26 -3.79
N PRO A 47 -9.01 17.59 -3.87
CA PRO A 47 -9.71 18.50 -2.95
C PRO A 47 -11.22 18.55 -3.19
N GLU A 48 -11.72 18.28 -4.40
CA GLU A 48 -13.16 18.23 -4.70
C GLU A 48 -13.85 17.10 -3.94
N GLU A 49 -13.30 15.89 -4.03
CA GLU A 49 -13.81 14.70 -3.35
C GLU A 49 -13.72 14.87 -1.82
N ALA A 50 -12.60 15.36 -1.32
CA ALA A 50 -12.41 15.61 0.11
C ALA A 50 -13.42 16.63 0.64
N ARG A 51 -13.65 17.75 -0.05
CA ARG A 51 -14.68 18.75 0.31
C ARG A 51 -16.07 18.13 0.36
N GLU A 52 -16.42 17.30 -0.61
CA GLU A 52 -17.74 16.68 -0.65
C GLU A 52 -17.98 15.74 0.54
N LYS A 53 -16.97 14.93 0.88
CA LYS A 53 -16.97 14.01 2.03
C LYS A 53 -17.01 14.77 3.36
N LEU A 54 -16.21 15.81 3.50
CA LEU A 54 -16.20 16.71 4.67
C LEU A 54 -17.57 17.38 4.89
N ALA A 55 -18.18 17.89 3.83
CA ALA A 55 -19.49 18.55 3.90
C ALA A 55 -20.61 17.61 4.36
N ARG A 56 -20.42 16.29 4.25
CA ARG A 56 -21.34 15.25 4.73
C ARG A 56 -20.93 14.66 6.09
N GLY A 57 -19.96 15.27 6.75
CA GLY A 57 -19.57 14.93 8.12
C GLY A 57 -18.51 13.83 8.24
N MET A 58 -17.92 13.37 7.13
CA MET A 58 -16.79 12.44 7.22
C MET A 58 -15.57 13.12 7.83
N ARG A 59 -14.74 12.32 8.52
CA ARG A 59 -13.36 12.68 8.80
C ARG A 59 -12.46 12.16 7.67
N ILE A 60 -11.53 12.98 7.22
CA ILE A 60 -10.56 12.62 6.17
C ILE A 60 -9.24 12.25 6.83
N LEU A 61 -8.76 11.05 6.53
CA LEU A 61 -7.45 10.55 6.93
C LEU A 61 -6.51 10.82 5.76
N ILE A 62 -5.70 11.86 5.90
CA ILE A 62 -4.79 12.30 4.85
C ILE A 62 -3.61 11.32 4.80
N ARG A 63 -3.48 10.62 3.68
CA ARG A 63 -2.41 9.66 3.43
C ARG A 63 -1.10 10.34 3.08
N GLU A 64 -0.03 9.87 3.70
CA GLU A 64 1.35 10.17 3.31
C GLU A 64 2.20 8.88 3.34
N GLY A 65 1.82 7.92 2.49
CA GLY A 65 2.41 6.59 2.38
C GLY A 65 3.50 6.46 1.31
N SER A 66 3.74 5.24 0.86
CA SER A 66 4.68 4.95 -0.24
C SER A 66 4.07 5.25 -1.61
N ALA A 67 2.94 4.60 -1.91
CA ALA A 67 2.23 4.73 -3.19
C ALA A 67 1.16 5.84 -3.19
N ALA A 68 0.49 6.06 -2.04
CA ALA A 68 -0.53 7.11 -1.89
C ALA A 68 0.00 8.30 -1.08
N ARG A 69 0.21 9.43 -1.76
CA ARG A 69 0.66 10.69 -1.14
C ARG A 69 -0.33 11.80 -1.47
N ASN A 70 -1.24 12.07 -0.54
CA ASN A 70 -2.33 13.02 -0.72
C ASN A 70 -2.17 14.28 0.13
N LEU A 71 -1.14 14.34 0.99
CA LEU A 71 -0.94 15.44 1.92
C LEU A 71 -0.89 16.79 1.23
N GLU A 72 0.00 16.97 0.24
CA GLU A 72 0.15 18.24 -0.46
C GLU A 72 -1.15 18.70 -1.15
N ALA A 73 -1.92 17.77 -1.72
CA ALA A 73 -3.17 18.09 -2.41
C ALA A 73 -4.30 18.46 -1.45
N LEU A 74 -4.34 17.86 -0.26
CA LEU A 74 -5.44 18.02 0.70
C LEU A 74 -5.17 19.03 1.81
N LEU A 75 -3.91 19.34 2.11
CA LEU A 75 -3.50 20.27 3.16
C LEU A 75 -4.17 21.65 3.06
N PRO A 76 -4.41 22.24 1.86
CA PRO A 76 -5.11 23.51 1.75
C PRO A 76 -6.55 23.50 2.30
N LEU A 77 -7.14 22.32 2.51
CA LEU A 77 -8.46 22.18 3.12
C LEU A 77 -8.42 22.16 4.65
N VAL A 78 -7.25 22.08 5.26
CA VAL A 78 -7.04 22.11 6.71
C VAL A 78 -7.02 23.57 7.16
N THR A 79 -8.20 24.08 7.54
CA THR A 79 -8.41 25.47 7.99
C THR A 79 -8.90 25.47 9.44
N PRO A 80 -8.88 26.61 10.15
CA PRO A 80 -9.47 26.69 11.49
C PRO A 80 -10.92 26.18 11.59
N ALA A 81 -11.70 26.26 10.51
CA ALA A 81 -13.08 25.76 10.46
C ALA A 81 -13.19 24.24 10.25
N THR A 82 -12.15 23.60 9.70
CA THR A 82 -12.22 22.22 9.18
C THR A 82 -11.19 21.27 9.78
N GLU A 83 -10.11 21.78 10.40
CA GLU A 83 -8.98 21.01 10.91
C GLU A 83 -9.39 19.84 11.83
N ARG A 84 -10.47 19.99 12.60
CA ARG A 84 -11.03 18.95 13.49
C ARG A 84 -11.66 17.76 12.76
N ARG A 85 -11.70 17.80 11.42
CA ARG A 85 -12.17 16.72 10.56
C ARG A 85 -11.04 16.05 9.78
N PHE A 86 -9.78 16.42 10.03
CA PHE A 86 -8.63 15.78 9.40
C PHE A 86 -7.79 15.01 10.40
N CYS A 87 -7.27 13.86 9.96
CA CYS A 87 -6.24 13.09 10.65
C CYS A 87 -5.09 12.82 9.68
N LEU A 88 -3.89 12.56 10.18
CA LEU A 88 -2.80 11.98 9.36
C LEU A 88 -2.85 10.45 9.44
N CYS A 89 -2.59 9.79 8.32
CA CYS A 89 -2.30 8.36 8.28
C CYS A 89 -1.22 8.08 7.22
N THR A 90 -0.59 6.91 7.32
CA THR A 90 0.31 6.43 6.25
C THR A 90 -0.45 5.67 5.19
N ASP A 91 -1.56 5.02 5.56
CA ASP A 91 -2.08 3.87 4.82
C ASP A 91 -0.94 2.85 4.66
N ASP A 92 -0.62 2.42 3.44
CA ASP A 92 0.51 1.55 3.16
C ASP A 92 1.86 2.28 3.11
N LEU A 93 2.83 1.75 3.86
CA LEU A 93 4.21 2.22 3.87
C LEU A 93 5.16 1.04 3.66
N SER A 94 6.09 1.20 2.73
CA SER A 94 7.13 0.21 2.45
C SER A 94 8.14 0.16 3.60
N PRO A 95 8.83 -0.98 3.81
CA PRO A 95 9.89 -1.07 4.80
C PRO A 95 11.02 -0.06 4.55
N ALA A 96 11.33 0.21 3.28
CA ALA A 96 12.32 1.21 2.88
C ALA A 96 11.90 2.63 3.27
N ASP A 97 10.67 3.03 2.95
CA ASP A 97 10.14 4.35 3.33
C ASP A 97 10.00 4.49 4.86
N LEU A 98 9.52 3.45 5.56
CA LEU A 98 9.45 3.46 7.02
C LEU A 98 10.81 3.73 7.65
N ARG A 99 11.86 3.10 7.13
CA ARG A 99 13.23 3.28 7.61
C ARG A 99 13.77 4.67 7.28
N ASP A 100 13.65 5.08 6.02
CA ASP A 100 14.39 6.23 5.50
C ASP A 100 13.66 7.55 5.71
N ARG A 101 12.31 7.53 5.74
CA ARG A 101 11.48 8.70 5.95
C ARG A 101 10.87 8.74 7.34
N GLY A 102 10.39 7.61 7.87
CA GLY A 102 9.56 7.54 9.07
C GLY A 102 8.08 7.28 8.74
N GLY A 103 7.23 7.23 9.77
CA GLY A 103 5.80 6.94 9.65
C GLY A 103 4.94 8.19 9.76
N VAL A 104 4.02 8.22 10.73
CA VAL A 104 3.18 9.41 10.99
C VAL A 104 4.02 10.63 11.40
N ASP A 105 5.20 10.44 12.00
CA ASP A 105 6.14 11.52 12.29
C ASP A 105 6.66 12.21 11.01
N PHE A 106 6.86 11.44 9.93
CA PHE A 106 7.21 12.00 8.62
C PHE A 106 6.07 12.83 8.06
N ALA A 107 4.84 12.30 8.09
CA ALA A 107 3.65 13.02 7.63
C ALA A 107 3.47 14.35 8.37
N LEU A 108 3.75 14.36 9.68
CA LEU A 108 3.71 15.55 10.50
C LEU A 108 4.79 16.57 10.10
N ARG A 109 6.05 16.14 9.95
CA ARG A 109 7.14 17.01 9.44
C ARG A 109 6.77 17.63 8.11
N ARG A 110 6.29 16.80 7.19
CA ARG A 110 5.92 17.23 5.85
C ARG A 110 4.77 18.24 5.86
N ALA A 111 3.78 18.08 6.74
CA ALA A 111 2.70 19.04 6.89
C ALA A 111 3.21 20.42 7.35
N VAL A 112 4.15 20.45 8.29
CA VAL A 112 4.78 21.69 8.77
C VAL A 112 5.63 22.33 7.68
N GLU A 113 6.44 21.54 6.95
CA GLU A 113 7.23 22.02 5.81
C GLU A 113 6.37 22.65 4.70
N LEU A 114 5.16 22.12 4.50
CA LEU A 114 4.17 22.66 3.57
C LEU A 114 3.41 23.89 4.11
N GLY A 115 3.76 24.37 5.30
CA GLY A 115 3.27 25.62 5.88
C GLY A 115 2.07 25.48 6.83
N LEU A 116 1.70 24.25 7.24
CA LEU A 116 0.68 24.08 8.28
C LEU A 116 1.24 24.53 9.65
N ASP A 117 0.42 25.21 10.44
CA ASP A 117 0.76 25.54 11.81
C ASP A 117 1.15 24.26 12.59
N PRO A 118 2.30 24.23 13.30
CA PRO A 118 2.75 23.04 14.01
C PRO A 118 1.74 22.48 15.00
N PHE A 119 1.00 23.32 15.73
CA PHE A 119 0.01 22.84 16.70
C PHE A 119 -1.20 22.20 16.00
N VAL A 120 -1.59 22.71 14.83
CA VAL A 120 -2.60 22.08 13.98
C VAL A 120 -2.09 20.73 13.48
N ALA A 121 -0.85 20.65 12.97
CA ALA A 121 -0.24 19.40 12.52
C ALA A 121 -0.20 18.34 13.64
N TRP A 122 0.20 18.71 14.85
CA TRP A 122 0.15 17.85 16.04
C TRP A 122 -1.26 17.38 16.34
N ARG A 123 -2.25 18.26 16.25
CA ARG A 123 -3.66 17.91 16.48
C ARG A 123 -4.16 16.86 15.49
N LEU A 124 -3.77 16.96 14.22
CA LEU A 124 -4.10 15.98 13.18
C LEU A 124 -3.46 14.60 13.44
N ALA A 125 -2.32 14.53 14.13
CA ALA A 125 -1.63 13.28 14.46
C ALA A 125 -2.02 12.69 15.84
N THR A 126 -2.65 13.46 16.72
CA THR A 126 -2.89 13.07 18.12
C THR A 126 -4.36 13.14 18.52
N LEU A 127 -4.88 14.34 18.77
CA LEU A 127 -6.21 14.55 19.32
C LEU A 127 -7.31 14.17 18.33
N ASN A 128 -7.17 14.56 17.07
CA ASN A 128 -8.17 14.26 16.04
C ASN A 128 -8.36 12.76 15.81
N PRO A 129 -7.29 11.94 15.62
CA PRO A 129 -7.46 10.49 15.50
C PRO A 129 -7.97 9.87 16.81
N ALA A 130 -7.54 10.34 17.98
CA ALA A 130 -8.09 9.86 19.25
C ALA A 130 -9.62 10.08 19.33
N GLU A 131 -10.12 11.23 18.91
CA GLU A 131 -11.57 11.50 18.85
C GLU A 131 -12.27 10.72 17.72
N ALA A 132 -11.61 10.58 16.57
CA ALA A 132 -12.08 9.80 15.43
C ALA A 132 -12.24 8.31 15.76
N TYR A 133 -11.54 7.82 16.78
CA TYR A 133 -11.62 6.44 17.28
C TYR A 133 -12.15 6.30 18.73
N GLY A 134 -12.55 7.40 19.38
CA GLY A 134 -13.20 7.36 20.70
C GLY A 134 -12.28 7.05 21.85
N LEU A 135 -10.98 7.23 21.64
CA LEU A 135 -9.94 6.97 22.62
C LEU A 135 -9.83 8.17 23.55
N SER A 136 -10.72 8.24 24.54
CA SER A 136 -10.78 9.34 25.52
C SER A 136 -9.56 9.40 26.45
N ASP A 137 -8.81 8.29 26.55
CA ASP A 137 -7.64 8.16 27.41
C ASP A 137 -6.34 8.70 26.78
N ARG A 138 -6.29 9.07 25.50
CA ARG A 138 -5.05 9.52 24.83
C ARG A 138 -5.29 10.67 23.84
N GLY A 139 -4.25 11.05 23.10
CA GLY A 139 -4.30 12.11 22.09
C GLY A 139 -4.13 13.54 22.62
N ALA A 140 -4.00 13.72 23.94
CA ALA A 140 -3.69 15.00 24.57
C ALA A 140 -2.94 14.79 25.88
N VAL A 141 -2.10 15.77 26.26
CA VAL A 141 -1.41 15.79 27.56
C VAL A 141 -2.30 16.51 28.57
N ALA A 142 -2.95 15.74 29.45
CA ALA A 142 -3.82 16.27 30.49
C ALA A 142 -3.92 15.30 31.68
N PRO A 143 -4.20 15.79 32.91
CA PRO A 143 -4.48 14.93 34.05
C PRO A 143 -5.59 13.90 33.75
N GLY A 144 -5.39 12.66 34.18
CA GLY A 144 -6.33 11.56 33.95
C GLY A 144 -6.20 10.86 32.59
N ARG A 145 -5.38 11.37 31.65
CA ARG A 145 -5.06 10.69 30.40
C ARG A 145 -3.83 9.79 30.56
N ARG A 146 -3.75 8.76 29.72
CA ARG A 146 -2.62 7.86 29.57
C ARG A 146 -1.38 8.65 29.19
N ALA A 147 -0.27 8.40 29.89
CA ALA A 147 1.02 9.00 29.61
C ALA A 147 1.73 8.30 28.42
N ASP A 148 1.09 8.33 27.26
CA ASP A 148 1.72 8.07 25.96
C ASP A 148 2.28 9.40 25.45
N LEU A 149 3.57 9.64 25.73
CA LEU A 149 4.21 10.94 25.53
C LEU A 149 5.41 10.78 24.61
N VAL A 150 5.65 11.78 23.78
CA VAL A 150 6.91 11.90 23.05
C VAL A 150 7.49 13.27 23.33
N LEU A 151 8.75 13.28 23.78
CA LEU A 151 9.55 14.47 23.95
C LEU A 151 10.27 14.75 22.64
N TRP A 152 10.26 15.99 22.19
CA TRP A 152 10.84 16.42 20.91
C TRP A 152 11.81 17.57 21.14
N GLU A 153 12.81 17.70 20.27
CA GLU A 153 13.73 18.85 20.30
C GLU A 153 13.03 20.14 19.87
N ASP A 154 12.23 20.06 18.80
CA ASP A 154 11.51 21.17 18.19
C ASP A 154 10.17 20.66 17.62
N LEU A 155 9.08 21.39 17.86
CA LEU A 155 7.76 21.05 17.34
C LEU A 155 7.60 21.33 15.84
N SER A 156 8.50 22.15 15.26
CA SER A 156 8.54 22.48 13.84
C SER A 156 9.45 21.54 13.02
N ALA A 157 10.40 20.87 13.68
CA ALA A 157 11.30 19.89 13.09
C ALA A 157 11.44 18.64 14.01
N PRO A 158 10.34 17.89 14.20
CA PRO A 158 10.25 16.86 15.24
C PRO A 158 11.23 15.70 15.03
N ARG A 159 12.26 15.68 15.88
CA ARG A 159 13.07 14.50 16.20
C ARG A 159 12.77 14.05 17.64
N PRO A 160 12.38 12.79 17.87
CA PRO A 160 12.00 12.34 19.20
C PRO A 160 13.24 12.14 20.06
N VAL A 161 13.25 12.78 21.23
CA VAL A 161 14.30 12.67 22.27
C VAL A 161 14.01 11.52 23.23
N ALA A 162 12.73 11.31 23.55
CA ALA A 162 12.28 10.23 24.42
C ALA A 162 10.84 9.88 24.12
N VAL A 163 10.54 8.58 24.14
CA VAL A 163 9.18 8.06 23.99
C VAL A 163 8.77 7.42 25.32
N TYR A 164 7.55 7.68 25.76
CA TYR A 164 6.94 7.07 26.93
C TYR A 164 5.66 6.37 26.50
N ARG A 165 5.46 5.15 26.98
CA ARG A 165 4.23 4.37 26.80
C ARG A 165 3.65 4.08 28.18
N ALA A 166 2.43 4.53 28.42
CA ALA A 166 1.75 4.42 29.72
C ALA A 166 2.65 4.84 30.90
N GLY A 167 3.41 5.93 30.72
CA GLY A 167 4.29 6.51 31.75
C GLY A 167 5.66 5.85 31.87
N ARG A 168 5.95 4.79 31.10
CA ARG A 168 7.26 4.13 31.10
C ARG A 168 8.06 4.55 29.89
N ARG A 169 9.31 4.99 30.11
CA ARG A 169 10.22 5.31 29.01
C ARG A 169 10.49 4.05 28.19
N VAL A 170 10.32 4.16 26.88
CA VAL A 170 10.64 3.12 25.90
C VAL A 170 12.09 3.32 25.49
N ASP A 171 12.89 2.28 25.56
CA ASP A 171 14.20 2.26 24.93
C ASP A 171 14.01 2.02 23.43
N THR A 172 14.29 3.03 22.61
CA THR A 172 14.21 2.94 21.16
C THR A 172 15.51 2.44 20.53
N ALA A 173 16.60 2.33 21.32
CA ALA A 173 17.90 1.84 20.86
C ALA A 173 18.06 0.33 21.05
N SER A 174 17.32 -0.26 22.00
CA SER A 174 17.25 -1.71 22.15
C SER A 174 16.05 -2.26 21.38
N PRO A 175 16.23 -3.24 20.47
CA PRO A 175 15.10 -4.07 20.08
C PRO A 175 14.54 -4.70 21.37
N GLY A 176 13.22 -4.63 21.54
CA GLY A 176 12.56 -5.28 22.69
C GLY A 176 12.80 -6.79 22.70
N GLU A 177 12.17 -7.50 23.64
CA GLU A 177 12.22 -8.96 23.63
C GLU A 177 11.74 -9.50 22.27
N PRO A 178 12.46 -10.49 21.69
CA PRO A 178 12.02 -11.12 20.45
C PRO A 178 10.60 -11.66 20.62
N LEU A 179 9.71 -11.26 19.70
CA LEU A 179 8.37 -11.83 19.66
C LEU A 179 8.47 -13.33 19.31
N PRO A 180 7.57 -14.17 19.84
CA PRO A 180 7.45 -15.55 19.38
C PRO A 180 7.32 -15.58 17.85
N GLY A 181 8.05 -16.50 17.21
CA GLY A 181 7.96 -16.68 15.77
C GLY A 181 6.53 -17.03 15.32
N PRO A 182 6.14 -16.69 14.08
CA PRO A 182 4.80 -16.96 13.59
C PRO A 182 4.55 -18.48 13.48
N PRO A 183 3.30 -18.95 13.64
CA PRO A 183 2.94 -20.34 13.43
C PRO A 183 3.35 -20.85 12.04
N GLN A 184 3.65 -22.15 11.95
CA GLN A 184 4.02 -22.79 10.67
C GLN A 184 2.97 -22.59 9.56
N ALA A 185 1.69 -22.56 9.91
CA ALA A 185 0.60 -22.31 8.96
C ALA A 185 0.72 -20.95 8.23
N LEU A 186 1.38 -19.97 8.85
CA LEU A 186 1.68 -18.68 8.22
C LEU A 186 2.97 -18.72 7.38
N ARG A 187 3.75 -19.80 7.40
CA ARG A 187 4.99 -19.93 6.60
C ARG A 187 4.81 -20.76 5.34
N ASP A 188 3.85 -21.68 5.32
CA ASP A 188 3.59 -22.57 4.19
C ASP A 188 2.43 -22.09 3.31
N THR A 189 2.42 -20.82 2.89
CA THR A 189 1.28 -20.22 2.18
C THR A 189 1.42 -20.13 0.66
N VAL A 190 2.59 -20.42 0.10
CA VAL A 190 2.80 -20.44 -1.36
C VAL A 190 2.73 -21.87 -1.89
N ARG A 191 1.60 -22.22 -2.51
CA ARG A 191 1.30 -23.54 -3.08
C ARG A 191 0.90 -23.39 -4.54
N ILE A 192 1.79 -23.78 -5.45
CA ILE A 192 1.60 -23.59 -6.89
C ILE A 192 1.66 -24.94 -7.60
N ALA A 193 0.67 -25.22 -8.45
CA ALA A 193 0.68 -26.33 -9.39
C ALA A 193 1.51 -25.95 -10.63
N TRP A 194 2.84 -26.09 -10.53
CA TRP A 194 3.79 -25.62 -11.55
C TRP A 194 3.59 -26.25 -12.93
N ASP A 195 3.07 -27.48 -12.99
CA ASP A 195 2.71 -28.18 -14.22
C ASP A 195 1.59 -27.48 -15.01
N ARG A 196 0.84 -26.58 -14.36
CA ARG A 196 -0.26 -25.81 -14.95
C ARG A 196 0.05 -24.34 -15.17
N VAL A 197 1.27 -23.90 -14.86
CA VAL A 197 1.67 -22.51 -15.05
C VAL A 197 2.15 -22.32 -16.48
N GLY A 198 1.43 -21.51 -17.24
CA GLY A 198 1.77 -21.07 -18.59
C GLY A 198 1.46 -19.59 -18.78
N PHE A 199 2.13 -18.96 -19.74
CA PHE A 199 2.02 -17.53 -20.04
C PHE A 199 1.48 -17.26 -21.45
N ASP A 200 0.79 -18.25 -22.02
CA ASP A 200 0.25 -18.19 -23.37
C ASP A 200 -0.89 -17.17 -23.46
N LEU A 201 -0.61 -16.04 -24.11
CA LEU A 201 -1.58 -15.01 -24.43
C LEU A 201 -1.84 -14.97 -25.95
N PRO A 202 -3.05 -14.56 -26.38
CA PRO A 202 -3.29 -14.29 -27.79
C PRO A 202 -2.25 -13.31 -28.34
N THR A 203 -1.63 -13.69 -29.45
CA THR A 203 -0.59 -12.90 -30.12
C THR A 203 -1.13 -12.07 -31.28
N ALA A 204 -2.45 -12.01 -31.47
CA ALA A 204 -3.01 -11.25 -32.58
C ALA A 204 -4.36 -10.60 -32.26
N GLY A 205 -4.63 -9.52 -33.00
CA GLY A 205 -5.89 -8.79 -32.93
C GLY A 205 -5.92 -7.74 -31.81
N ARG A 206 -7.13 -7.38 -31.39
CA ARG A 206 -7.33 -6.36 -30.34
C ARG A 206 -7.31 -6.99 -28.96
N ALA A 207 -6.55 -6.39 -28.06
CA ALA A 207 -6.52 -6.75 -26.65
C ALA A 207 -6.91 -5.55 -25.78
N ARG A 208 -7.65 -5.84 -24.71
CA ARG A 208 -7.86 -4.87 -23.64
C ARG A 208 -6.66 -4.93 -22.69
N VAL A 209 -6.01 -3.80 -22.48
CA VAL A 209 -4.79 -3.68 -21.69
C VAL A 209 -5.02 -2.81 -20.46
N ILE A 210 -4.32 -3.14 -19.38
CA ILE A 210 -4.29 -2.35 -18.16
C ILE A 210 -3.26 -1.25 -18.36
N ARG A 211 -3.69 0.01 -18.40
CA ARG A 211 -2.80 1.17 -18.49
C ARG A 211 -2.50 1.70 -17.10
N VAL A 212 -1.22 1.69 -16.74
CA VAL A 212 -0.73 2.30 -15.50
C VAL A 212 -0.83 3.84 -15.60
N VAL A 213 -1.27 4.46 -14.50
CA VAL A 213 -1.20 5.90 -14.29
C VAL A 213 -0.08 6.17 -13.28
N PRO A 214 1.05 6.77 -13.69
CA PRO A 214 2.17 6.99 -12.77
C PRO A 214 1.79 7.79 -11.53
N GLY A 215 2.27 7.35 -10.35
CA GLY A 215 2.05 8.03 -9.07
C GLY A 215 0.62 7.98 -8.54
N GLN A 216 -0.19 7.03 -9.03
CA GLN A 216 -1.57 6.83 -8.61
C GLN A 216 -1.87 5.34 -8.48
N ILE A 217 -2.75 4.97 -7.54
CA ILE A 217 -3.21 3.57 -7.36
C ILE A 217 -4.21 3.17 -8.47
N VAL A 218 -4.83 4.16 -9.15
CA VAL A 218 -5.83 3.89 -10.19
C VAL A 218 -5.19 3.48 -11.54
N THR A 219 -5.89 2.59 -12.25
CA THR A 219 -5.53 2.18 -13.62
C THR A 219 -6.63 2.58 -14.62
N ARG A 220 -6.31 2.56 -15.90
CA ARG A 220 -7.28 2.74 -17.00
C ARG A 220 -7.32 1.51 -17.88
N ALA A 221 -8.44 1.28 -18.54
CA ALA A 221 -8.50 0.32 -19.64
C ALA A 221 -8.21 1.01 -20.97
N GLU A 222 -7.42 0.37 -21.82
CA GLU A 222 -7.14 0.81 -23.18
C GLU A 222 -7.30 -0.38 -24.14
N GLU A 223 -7.80 -0.15 -25.36
CA GLU A 223 -7.77 -1.17 -26.41
C GLU A 223 -6.53 -0.97 -27.26
N VAL A 224 -5.76 -2.05 -27.45
CA VAL A 224 -4.53 -2.05 -28.23
C VAL A 224 -4.62 -3.10 -29.31
N ASP A 225 -4.30 -2.74 -30.55
CA ASP A 225 -4.01 -3.69 -31.61
C ASP A 225 -2.62 -4.30 -31.38
N LEU A 226 -2.57 -5.63 -31.21
CA LEU A 226 -1.34 -6.41 -31.06
C LEU A 226 -0.69 -6.71 -32.41
N GLY A 227 -1.33 -6.38 -33.53
CA GLY A 227 -0.87 -6.75 -34.86
C GLY A 227 -1.02 -8.26 -35.12
N ALA A 228 -0.46 -8.74 -36.23
CA ALA A 228 -0.57 -10.16 -36.62
C ALA A 228 0.57 -11.05 -36.10
N LYS A 229 1.62 -10.45 -35.53
CA LYS A 229 2.88 -11.12 -35.15
C LYS A 229 3.15 -11.14 -33.63
N GLY A 230 2.20 -10.72 -32.82
CA GLY A 230 2.40 -10.54 -31.38
C GLY A 230 2.69 -9.10 -30.98
N PRO A 231 2.67 -8.83 -29.66
CA PRO A 231 2.97 -7.52 -29.10
C PRO A 231 4.31 -7.00 -29.63
N ASP A 232 4.29 -5.83 -30.28
CA ASP A 232 5.50 -5.16 -30.76
C ASP A 232 6.45 -4.87 -29.57
N PRO A 233 7.67 -5.43 -29.55
CA PRO A 233 8.63 -5.25 -28.46
C PRO A 233 9.04 -3.80 -28.23
N SER A 234 8.92 -2.93 -29.25
CA SER A 234 9.20 -1.50 -29.12
C SER A 234 8.15 -0.76 -28.29
N ARG A 235 6.95 -1.34 -28.15
CA ARG A 235 5.87 -0.78 -27.34
C ARG A 235 6.07 -1.14 -25.87
N ASP A 236 5.68 -0.21 -25.01
CA ASP A 236 5.63 -0.43 -23.57
C ASP A 236 4.41 -1.28 -23.20
N LEU A 237 4.50 -2.58 -23.48
CA LEU A 237 3.45 -3.58 -23.32
C LEU A 237 4.03 -4.89 -22.78
N ALA A 238 3.87 -5.12 -21.48
CA ALA A 238 4.36 -6.31 -20.80
C ALA A 238 3.22 -7.32 -20.55
N ARG A 239 3.57 -8.61 -20.47
CA ARG A 239 2.64 -9.67 -20.08
C ARG A 239 2.47 -9.65 -18.56
N LEU A 240 1.26 -9.91 -18.09
CA LEU A 240 0.92 -10.03 -16.68
C LEU A 240 0.29 -11.40 -16.45
N ALA A 241 0.72 -12.07 -15.39
CA ALA A 241 0.13 -13.31 -14.92
C ALA A 241 -0.21 -13.19 -13.43
N VAL A 242 -1.39 -13.66 -13.05
CA VAL A 242 -1.81 -13.81 -11.65
C VAL A 242 -2.03 -15.31 -11.41
N ILE A 243 -1.14 -15.92 -10.65
CA ILE A 243 -1.09 -17.36 -10.38
C ILE A 243 -1.68 -17.61 -8.99
N GLU A 244 -2.74 -18.43 -8.93
CA GLU A 244 -3.36 -18.80 -7.67
C GLU A 244 -2.38 -19.61 -6.80
N ARG A 245 -2.11 -19.15 -5.58
CA ARG A 245 -1.08 -19.75 -4.70
C ARG A 245 -1.60 -20.32 -3.38
N HIS A 246 -2.86 -20.11 -3.02
CA HIS A 246 -3.36 -20.48 -1.69
C HIS A 246 -3.74 -21.96 -1.63
N HIS A 247 -4.30 -22.47 -2.73
CA HIS A 247 -4.85 -23.82 -2.85
C HIS A 247 -4.12 -24.71 -3.85
N GLY A 248 -3.18 -24.18 -4.63
CA GLY A 248 -2.54 -24.93 -5.72
C GLY A 248 -3.53 -25.37 -6.79
N SER A 249 -4.57 -24.56 -7.05
CA SER A 249 -5.64 -24.91 -8.01
C SER A 249 -5.16 -24.96 -9.46
N GLY A 250 -4.01 -24.34 -9.77
CA GLY A 250 -3.49 -24.18 -11.12
C GLY A 250 -4.23 -23.11 -11.93
N ARG A 251 -5.07 -22.29 -11.30
CA ARG A 251 -5.71 -21.15 -11.96
C ARG A 251 -4.69 -20.05 -12.22
N VAL A 252 -4.63 -19.61 -13.47
CA VAL A 252 -3.78 -18.49 -13.91
C VAL A 252 -4.65 -17.50 -14.69
N GLY A 253 -4.65 -16.25 -14.26
CA GLY A 253 -5.20 -15.13 -15.03
C GLY A 253 -4.09 -14.46 -15.82
N LEU A 254 -4.31 -14.22 -17.11
CA LEU A 254 -3.32 -13.60 -17.99
C LEU A 254 -3.85 -12.29 -18.58
N GLY A 255 -2.97 -11.33 -18.80
CA GLY A 255 -3.32 -10.06 -19.43
C GLY A 255 -2.09 -9.27 -19.88
N PHE A 256 -2.34 -8.05 -20.35
CA PHE A 256 -1.27 -7.12 -20.73
C PHE A 256 -1.35 -5.85 -19.90
N VAL A 257 -0.17 -5.33 -19.54
CA VAL A 257 0.00 -4.04 -18.87
C VAL A 257 0.80 -3.12 -19.77
N ALA A 258 0.31 -1.89 -19.94
CA ALA A 258 0.95 -0.85 -20.71
C ALA A 258 1.47 0.28 -19.82
N ARG A 259 2.53 0.94 -20.28
CA ARG A 259 3.15 2.10 -19.61
C ARG A 259 3.82 1.76 -18.27
N PHE A 260 4.30 0.53 -18.13
CA PHE A 260 5.06 0.11 -16.94
C PHE A 260 6.55 0.45 -17.09
N GLY A 261 7.05 0.54 -18.32
CA GLY A 261 8.43 0.85 -18.66
C GLY A 261 9.36 -0.36 -18.73
N LEU A 262 8.92 -1.55 -18.28
CA LEU A 262 9.75 -2.76 -18.30
C LEU A 262 10.25 -3.05 -19.73
N ARG A 263 11.56 -3.13 -19.98
CA ARG A 263 12.11 -3.35 -21.34
C ARG A 263 12.55 -4.78 -21.60
N ARG A 264 13.00 -5.49 -20.56
CA ARG A 264 13.38 -6.91 -20.60
C ARG A 264 13.14 -7.54 -19.24
N GLY A 265 13.21 -8.86 -19.14
CA GLY A 265 13.12 -9.55 -17.86
C GLY A 265 11.71 -9.59 -17.29
N ALA A 266 11.63 -9.83 -15.98
CA ALA A 266 10.37 -9.91 -15.25
C ALA A 266 10.50 -9.46 -13.79
N LEU A 267 9.36 -9.09 -13.21
CA LEU A 267 9.16 -8.82 -11.80
C LEU A 267 8.07 -9.77 -11.28
N ALA A 268 8.21 -10.24 -10.04
CA ALA A 268 7.21 -11.07 -9.37
C ALA A 268 6.98 -10.59 -7.94
N SER A 269 5.74 -10.73 -7.43
CA SER A 269 5.36 -10.37 -6.07
C SER A 269 4.24 -11.28 -5.55
N THR A 270 4.28 -11.65 -4.27
CA THR A 270 3.11 -12.20 -3.56
C THR A 270 2.33 -11.15 -2.78
N VAL A 271 2.85 -9.93 -2.69
CA VAL A 271 2.12 -8.76 -2.21
C VAL A 271 1.37 -8.18 -3.41
N ALA A 272 0.15 -8.66 -3.63
CA ALA A 272 -0.75 -8.23 -4.71
C ALA A 272 -2.18 -8.03 -4.18
N HIS A 273 -2.52 -6.79 -3.83
CA HIS A 273 -3.74 -6.44 -3.10
C HIS A 273 -5.03 -6.85 -3.85
N ASP A 274 -6.04 -7.47 -3.22
CA ASP A 274 -6.10 -8.02 -1.84
C ASP A 274 -6.10 -9.55 -1.80
N HIS A 275 -6.11 -10.21 -2.96
CA HIS A 275 -6.09 -11.67 -3.00
C HIS A 275 -4.70 -12.23 -2.69
N HIS A 276 -3.65 -11.40 -2.84
CA HIS A 276 -2.25 -11.74 -2.61
C HIS A 276 -1.86 -13.05 -3.28
N ASN A 277 -2.31 -13.24 -4.52
CA ASN A 277 -1.81 -14.30 -5.39
C ASN A 277 -0.41 -13.94 -5.91
N LEU A 278 0.30 -14.89 -6.50
CA LEU A 278 1.59 -14.58 -7.13
C LEU A 278 1.33 -13.82 -8.42
N ILE A 279 1.66 -12.52 -8.44
CA ILE A 279 1.62 -11.70 -9.65
C ILE A 279 3.00 -11.65 -10.29
N VAL A 280 3.04 -11.77 -11.63
CA VAL A 280 4.27 -11.78 -12.41
C VAL A 280 4.08 -10.91 -13.63
N LEU A 281 4.95 -9.92 -13.82
CA LEU A 281 5.00 -9.06 -15.00
C LEU A 281 6.29 -9.33 -15.75
N GLY A 282 6.23 -9.55 -17.06
CA GLY A 282 7.45 -9.81 -17.83
C GLY A 282 7.36 -9.59 -19.32
N ARG A 283 8.52 -9.68 -19.96
CA ARG A 283 8.69 -9.56 -21.43
C ARG A 283 8.95 -10.90 -22.11
N ASP A 284 9.29 -11.93 -21.35
CA ASP A 284 9.57 -13.28 -21.84
C ASP A 284 9.28 -14.32 -20.76
N ASP A 285 8.96 -15.54 -21.18
CA ASP A 285 8.47 -16.60 -20.30
C ASP A 285 9.55 -17.13 -19.36
N ALA A 286 10.81 -17.16 -19.81
CA ALA A 286 11.94 -17.63 -19.01
C ALA A 286 12.17 -16.74 -17.79
N SER A 287 12.18 -15.42 -17.99
CA SER A 287 12.30 -14.45 -16.89
C SER A 287 11.11 -14.50 -15.95
N MET A 288 9.88 -14.59 -16.50
CA MET A 288 8.66 -14.68 -15.70
C MET A 288 8.67 -15.93 -14.80
N LEU A 289 9.05 -17.08 -15.37
CA LEU A 289 9.12 -18.33 -14.61
C LEU A 289 10.23 -18.28 -13.55
N THR A 290 11.39 -17.71 -13.88
CA THR A 290 12.51 -17.54 -12.94
C THR A 290 12.13 -16.66 -11.75
N ALA A 291 11.52 -15.49 -12.00
CA ALA A 291 11.07 -14.61 -10.92
C ALA A 291 9.97 -15.28 -10.06
N ALA A 292 9.01 -15.95 -10.70
CA ALA A 292 7.93 -16.65 -10.02
C ALA A 292 8.46 -17.75 -9.09
N ARG A 293 9.39 -18.58 -9.57
CA ARG A 293 9.99 -19.67 -8.78
C ARG A 293 10.82 -19.14 -7.62
N ALA A 294 11.64 -18.12 -7.85
CA ALA A 294 12.44 -17.50 -6.79
C ALA A 294 11.56 -16.99 -5.63
N VAL A 295 10.45 -16.32 -5.94
CA VAL A 295 9.49 -15.86 -4.94
C VAL A 295 8.85 -17.04 -4.20
N ALA A 296 8.44 -18.09 -4.91
CA ALA A 296 7.79 -19.24 -4.29
C ALA A 296 8.74 -20.05 -3.39
N GLU A 297 9.98 -20.28 -3.83
CA GLU A 297 11.03 -20.96 -3.06
C GLU A 297 11.40 -20.19 -1.79
N ALA A 298 11.28 -18.86 -1.80
CA ALA A 298 11.47 -18.00 -0.64
C ALA A 298 10.30 -18.01 0.37
N GLY A 299 9.22 -18.77 0.10
CA GLY A 299 7.99 -18.74 0.92
C GLY A 299 7.11 -17.52 0.64
N GLY A 300 7.32 -16.86 -0.51
CA GLY A 300 6.72 -15.60 -0.89
C GLY A 300 7.72 -14.44 -0.76
N GLY A 301 7.34 -13.27 -1.27
CA GLY A 301 8.24 -12.15 -1.42
C GLY A 301 8.10 -11.43 -2.76
N MET A 302 9.20 -10.81 -3.15
CA MET A 302 9.33 -10.07 -4.40
C MET A 302 10.64 -10.42 -5.09
N ALA A 303 10.65 -10.53 -6.42
CA ALA A 303 11.87 -10.81 -7.18
C ALA A 303 11.91 -10.06 -8.51
N ALA A 304 13.13 -9.76 -8.97
CA ALA A 304 13.42 -9.31 -10.32
C ALA A 304 14.34 -10.33 -11.01
N ALA A 305 14.06 -10.69 -12.27
CA ALA A 305 14.83 -11.68 -13.02
C ALA A 305 15.03 -11.29 -14.48
N ALA A 306 16.08 -11.83 -15.11
CA ALA A 306 16.34 -11.74 -16.54
C ALA A 306 16.89 -13.08 -17.06
N GLY A 307 16.16 -13.70 -17.99
CA GLY A 307 16.39 -15.08 -18.40
C GLY A 307 16.31 -16.01 -17.20
N GLU A 308 17.34 -16.85 -17.02
CA GLU A 308 17.44 -17.80 -15.91
C GLU A 308 18.11 -17.21 -14.65
N ARG A 309 18.44 -15.91 -14.65
CA ARG A 309 19.13 -15.26 -13.54
C ARG A 309 18.18 -14.41 -12.71
N VAL A 310 18.16 -14.66 -11.39
CA VAL A 310 17.58 -13.75 -10.40
C VAL A 310 18.55 -12.58 -10.18
N LEU A 311 18.05 -11.35 -10.31
CA LEU A 311 18.82 -10.12 -10.13
C LEU A 311 18.71 -9.58 -8.70
N ALA A 312 17.54 -9.70 -8.10
CA ALA A 312 17.26 -9.32 -6.71
C ALA A 312 16.07 -10.12 -6.16
N LEU A 313 16.05 -10.33 -4.85
CA LEU A 313 15.03 -11.08 -4.12
C LEU A 313 14.83 -10.46 -2.73
N LEU A 314 13.58 -10.21 -2.36
CA LEU A 314 13.16 -9.90 -1.00
C LEU A 314 12.28 -11.04 -0.49
N PRO A 315 12.80 -11.93 0.37
CA PRO A 315 12.00 -12.98 1.00
C PRO A 315 10.98 -12.41 1.99
N LEU A 316 9.72 -12.80 1.85
CA LEU A 316 8.63 -12.49 2.79
C LEU A 316 7.95 -13.79 3.26
N PRO A 317 8.67 -14.66 4.00
CA PRO A 317 8.22 -16.01 4.29
C PRO A 317 6.97 -16.08 5.18
N VAL A 318 6.54 -14.97 5.80
CA VAL A 318 5.33 -14.94 6.63
C VAL A 318 4.16 -14.47 5.76
N ALA A 319 3.29 -15.41 5.43
CA ALA A 319 2.14 -15.30 4.54
C ALA A 319 2.47 -14.86 3.10
N GLY A 320 3.76 -14.78 2.72
CA GLY A 320 4.19 -14.10 1.50
C GLY A 320 4.07 -12.58 1.57
N LEU A 321 3.97 -12.00 2.78
CA LEU A 321 3.69 -10.59 3.02
C LEU A 321 4.69 -9.92 3.97
N LEU A 322 5.17 -10.64 4.99
CA LEU A 322 6.05 -10.10 6.02
C LEU A 322 7.37 -10.89 6.09
N SER A 323 8.42 -10.21 6.54
CA SER A 323 9.72 -10.80 6.85
C SER A 323 9.94 -10.89 8.35
N LEU A 324 10.79 -11.83 8.76
CA LEU A 324 11.32 -11.92 10.12
C LEU A 324 12.69 -11.25 10.27
N ALA A 325 13.26 -10.77 9.17
CA ALA A 325 14.54 -10.07 9.18
C ALA A 325 14.39 -8.65 9.79
N PRO A 326 15.48 -8.07 10.33
CA PRO A 326 15.50 -6.68 10.77
C PRO A 326 15.07 -5.70 9.66
N LEU A 327 14.44 -4.59 10.05
CA LEU A 327 13.95 -3.57 9.12
C LEU A 327 15.04 -3.10 8.15
N GLU A 328 16.27 -2.92 8.64
CA GLU A 328 17.40 -2.47 7.84
C GLU A 328 17.75 -3.43 6.70
N GLU A 329 17.63 -4.74 6.94
CA GLU A 329 17.89 -5.76 5.94
C GLU A 329 16.77 -5.82 4.90
N VAL A 330 15.52 -5.75 5.35
CA VAL A 330 14.33 -5.72 4.48
C VAL A 330 14.35 -4.48 3.58
N ALA A 331 14.64 -3.30 4.15
CA ALA A 331 14.77 -2.05 3.40
C ALA A 331 15.90 -2.11 2.37
N ARG A 332 17.06 -2.68 2.74
CA ARG A 332 18.17 -2.87 1.80
C ARG A 332 17.75 -3.78 0.63
N ALA A 333 17.12 -4.92 0.91
CA ALA A 333 16.65 -5.83 -0.14
C ALA A 333 15.58 -5.17 -1.04
N GLN A 334 14.71 -4.33 -0.50
CA GLN A 334 13.77 -3.52 -1.29
C GLN A 334 14.51 -2.55 -2.24
N HIS A 335 15.53 -1.83 -1.75
CA HIS A 335 16.33 -0.96 -2.63
C HIS A 335 17.08 -1.73 -3.73
N GLU A 336 17.53 -2.94 -3.44
CA GLU A 336 18.14 -3.81 -4.45
C GLU A 336 17.14 -4.25 -5.52
N LEU A 337 15.89 -4.53 -5.12
CA LEU A 337 14.78 -4.80 -6.04
C LEU A 337 14.47 -3.59 -6.92
N ASP A 338 14.38 -2.38 -6.35
CA ASP A 338 14.08 -1.17 -7.11
C ASP A 338 15.21 -0.85 -8.10
N ARG A 339 16.47 -1.05 -7.69
CA ARG A 339 17.63 -0.96 -8.58
C ARG A 339 17.54 -1.97 -9.72
N ALA A 340 17.27 -3.25 -9.41
CA ALA A 340 17.14 -4.29 -10.42
C ALA A 340 15.99 -4.00 -11.40
N ALA A 341 14.84 -3.51 -10.93
CA ALA A 341 13.73 -3.09 -11.78
C ALA A 341 14.13 -1.96 -12.74
N ARG A 342 14.87 -0.95 -12.26
CA ARG A 342 15.42 0.13 -13.11
C ARG A 342 16.42 -0.42 -14.15
N GLU A 343 17.27 -1.37 -13.78
CA GLU A 343 18.20 -2.04 -14.72
C GLU A 343 17.45 -2.80 -15.82
N LEU A 344 16.26 -3.34 -15.53
CA LEU A 344 15.34 -3.96 -16.49
C LEU A 344 14.58 -2.95 -17.36
N GLY A 345 14.72 -1.64 -17.09
CA GLY A 345 14.19 -0.53 -17.89
C GLY A 345 12.94 0.14 -17.32
N VAL A 346 12.45 -0.32 -16.16
CA VAL A 346 11.26 0.24 -15.50
C VAL A 346 11.48 1.71 -15.13
N THR A 347 10.50 2.54 -15.44
CA THR A 347 10.57 4.00 -15.23
C THR A 347 9.70 4.47 -14.07
N LEU A 348 8.86 3.59 -13.52
CA LEU A 348 8.02 3.88 -12.37
C LEU A 348 8.89 3.99 -11.10
N PRO A 349 8.55 4.90 -10.17
CA PRO A 349 9.31 5.07 -8.94
C PRO A 349 9.22 3.86 -8.02
N GLU A 350 8.03 3.24 -7.92
CA GLU A 350 7.67 2.18 -6.98
C GLU A 350 7.05 0.97 -7.72
N PRO A 351 7.84 0.19 -8.47
CA PRO A 351 7.28 -0.78 -9.41
C PRO A 351 6.62 -1.99 -8.74
N PHE A 352 7.13 -2.44 -7.60
CA PHE A 352 6.54 -3.56 -6.87
C PHE A 352 5.24 -3.19 -6.14
N TRP A 353 5.06 -1.91 -5.79
CA TRP A 353 3.80 -1.40 -5.23
C TRP A 353 2.76 -1.06 -6.31
N THR A 354 3.21 -0.91 -7.56
CA THR A 354 2.31 -0.71 -8.71
C THR A 354 1.77 -2.05 -9.25
N LEU A 355 2.47 -3.16 -8.99
CA LEU A 355 2.03 -4.53 -9.28
C LEU A 355 0.99 -4.99 -8.28
#